data_AF-A0A1M3JZ61-F1
#
_entry.id   AF-A0A1M3JZ61-F1
#
_cell.length_a   1.000
_cell.length_b   1.000
_cell.length_c   1.000
_cell.angle_alpha   90.00
_cell.angle_beta   90.00
_cell.angle_gamma   90.00
#
_symmetry.space_group_name_H-M   'P 1'
#
loop_
_entity.id
_entity.type
_entity.pdbx_description
1 polymer ?
#
loop_
_entity_poly.entity_id
_entity_poly.type
_entity_poly.pdbx_seq_one_letter_code
_entity_poly.pdbx_strand_id
1 'polypeptide(L)'
;MGVEVVAISTDSRFSHKIWQEEELSKMVPGGVPFPLLSDQGGRVGTLYGVYDEDAGVDIRGRFLIDPDFNLRAMEVLTPEVGRNVTELIRQVKAFQIVRAEGVVTPSGWQPGKPTLTPGPDLAGKVWKVWKVDSAF
;
A
#
# COMPACT_ATOMS: atom_id res chain seq x y z
N MET A 1 12.72 1.18 6.64
CA MET A 1 11.47 1.97 6.70
C MET A 1 10.60 1.63 7.92
N GLY A 2 10.88 0.57 8.70
CA GLY A 2 10.04 0.22 9.84
C GLY A 2 8.64 -0.24 9.44
N VAL A 3 8.56 -0.97 8.32
CA VAL A 3 7.32 -1.48 7.73
C VAL A 3 7.59 -2.90 7.26
N GLU A 4 6.63 -3.79 7.52
CA GLU A 4 6.61 -5.14 7.01
C GLU A 4 5.74 -5.23 5.76
N VAL A 5 6.17 -6.04 4.80
CA VAL A 5 5.40 -6.34 3.59
C VAL A 5 4.95 -7.80 3.69
N VAL A 6 3.71 -8.06 3.31
CA VAL A 6 3.19 -9.41 3.12
C VAL A 6 2.45 -9.45 1.79
N ALA A 7 2.66 -10.50 1.01
CA ALA A 7 1.83 -10.81 -0.15
C ALA A 7 0.86 -11.93 0.23
N ILE A 8 -0.33 -11.94 -0.36
CA ILE A 8 -1.36 -12.92 -0.11
C ILE A 8 -2.06 -13.27 -1.42
N SER A 9 -2.44 -14.53 -1.58
CA SER A 9 -3.34 -15.00 -2.64
C SER A 9 -4.08 -16.26 -2.18
N THR A 10 -5.00 -16.72 -3.02
CA THR A 10 -5.74 -17.97 -2.83
C THR A 10 -4.91 -19.23 -3.13
N ASP A 11 -3.64 -19.08 -3.53
CA ASP A 11 -2.75 -20.21 -3.76
C ASP A 11 -2.35 -20.89 -2.46
N SER A 12 -1.97 -22.17 -2.56
CA SER A 12 -1.43 -22.92 -1.43
C SER A 12 -0.03 -22.45 -1.06
N ARG A 13 0.37 -22.64 0.21
CA ARG A 13 1.78 -22.44 0.63
C ARG A 13 2.79 -23.27 -0.17
N PHE A 14 2.37 -24.40 -0.74
CA PHE A 14 3.23 -25.24 -1.58
C PHE A 14 3.45 -24.61 -2.95
N SER A 15 2.40 -24.05 -3.55
CA SER A 15 2.48 -23.25 -4.77
C SER A 15 3.42 -22.05 -4.56
N HIS A 16 3.28 -21.33 -3.44
CA HIS A 16 4.16 -20.23 -3.09
C HIS A 16 5.62 -20.63 -2.94
N LYS A 17 5.89 -21.78 -2.30
CA LYS A 17 7.25 -22.30 -2.18
C LYS A 17 7.86 -22.58 -3.55
N ILE A 18 7.15 -23.28 -4.42
CA ILE A 18 7.62 -23.59 -5.77
C ILE A 18 7.82 -22.29 -6.56
N TRP A 19 6.90 -21.34 -6.47
CA TRP A 19 7.03 -20.05 -7.16
C TRP A 19 8.24 -19.23 -6.66
N GLN A 20 8.49 -19.25 -5.35
CA GLN A 20 9.68 -18.65 -4.75
C GLN A 20 10.97 -19.29 -5.28
N GLU A 21 11.03 -20.62 -5.29
CA GLU A 21 12.21 -21.39 -5.69
C GLU A 21 12.48 -21.32 -7.20
N GLU A 22 11.43 -21.38 -8.02
CA GLU A 22 11.54 -21.56 -9.46
C GLU A 22 11.38 -20.28 -10.30
N GLU A 23 10.75 -19.23 -9.80
CA GLU A 23 10.52 -17.99 -10.55
C GLU A 23 11.15 -16.79 -9.84
N LEU A 24 10.69 -16.51 -8.62
CA LEU A 24 11.06 -15.28 -7.91
C LEU A 24 12.57 -15.24 -7.60
N SER A 25 13.19 -16.39 -7.31
CA SER A 25 14.63 -16.50 -7.08
C SER A 25 15.49 -16.15 -8.31
N LYS A 26 14.93 -16.32 -9.52
CA LYS A 26 15.57 -16.00 -10.81
C LYS A 26 15.36 -14.54 -11.19
N MET A 27 14.24 -13.95 -10.76
CA MET A 27 13.93 -12.52 -10.97
C MET A 27 14.61 -11.60 -9.95
N VAL A 28 14.72 -12.06 -8.70
CA VAL A 28 15.30 -11.33 -7.58
C VAL A 28 16.31 -12.26 -6.91
N PRO A 29 17.59 -11.88 -6.79
CA PRO A 29 18.59 -12.71 -6.11
C PRO A 29 18.12 -13.11 -4.69
N GLY A 30 17.94 -14.42 -4.47
CA GLY A 30 17.44 -14.96 -3.19
C GLY A 30 15.91 -15.00 -3.04
N GLY A 31 15.16 -14.58 -4.06
CA GLY A 31 13.70 -14.51 -4.07
C GLY A 31 13.16 -13.26 -3.38
N VAL A 32 11.83 -13.18 -3.23
CA VAL A 32 11.26 -12.03 -2.52
C VAL A 32 11.59 -12.09 -1.03
N PRO A 33 11.94 -10.97 -0.38
CA PRO A 33 12.39 -10.94 1.02
C PRO A 33 11.23 -10.80 2.01
N PHE A 34 10.00 -11.18 1.63
CA PHE A 34 8.80 -11.02 2.44
C PHE A 34 7.90 -12.26 2.36
N PRO A 35 7.05 -12.50 3.38
CA PRO A 35 6.16 -13.67 3.40
C PRO A 35 5.14 -13.67 2.26
N LEU A 36 4.93 -14.87 1.70
CA LEU A 36 3.83 -15.20 0.80
C LEU A 36 2.77 -15.99 1.57
N LEU A 37 1.68 -15.33 1.94
CA LEU A 37 0.56 -15.88 2.70
C LEU A 37 -0.42 -16.62 1.78
N SER A 38 -1.05 -17.65 2.33
CA SER A 38 -2.01 -18.50 1.65
C SER A 38 -3.40 -18.30 2.25
N ASP A 39 -4.35 -17.92 1.42
CA ASP A 39 -5.77 -17.75 1.74
C ASP A 39 -6.64 -18.63 0.84
N GLN A 40 -6.41 -19.95 0.85
CA GLN A 40 -7.08 -20.88 -0.07
C GLN A 40 -8.62 -20.84 0.00
N GLY A 41 -9.18 -20.38 1.11
CA GLY A 41 -10.63 -20.22 1.29
C GLY A 41 -11.17 -18.83 0.92
N GLY A 42 -10.32 -17.92 0.42
CA GLY A 42 -10.71 -16.54 0.08
C GLY A 42 -11.24 -15.72 1.25
N ARG A 43 -10.99 -16.15 2.49
CA ARG A 43 -11.63 -15.56 3.68
C ARG A 43 -11.05 -14.20 4.00
N VAL A 44 -9.73 -14.05 3.86
CA VAL A 44 -9.05 -12.76 4.03
C VAL A 44 -9.44 -11.84 2.89
N GLY A 45 -9.41 -12.32 1.64
CA GLY A 45 -9.86 -11.56 0.48
C GLY A 45 -11.30 -11.03 0.63
N THR A 46 -12.21 -11.88 1.11
CA THR A 46 -13.61 -11.52 1.37
C THR A 46 -13.72 -10.44 2.44
N LEU A 47 -12.99 -10.57 3.56
CA LEU A 47 -12.98 -9.57 4.63
C LEU A 47 -12.47 -8.20 4.16
N TYR A 48 -11.53 -8.20 3.22
CA TYR A 48 -10.95 -7.00 2.63
C TYR A 48 -11.69 -6.52 1.36
N GLY A 49 -12.78 -7.19 0.97
CA GLY A 49 -13.62 -6.83 -0.17
C GLY A 49 -12.96 -6.98 -1.53
N VAL A 50 -11.98 -7.90 -1.66
CA VAL A 50 -11.22 -8.14 -2.90
C VAL A 50 -11.31 -9.57 -3.41
N TYR A 51 -12.08 -10.43 -2.77
CA TYR A 51 -12.29 -11.79 -3.29
C TYR A 51 -13.37 -11.79 -4.37
N ASP A 52 -13.05 -12.38 -5.52
CA ASP A 52 -13.99 -12.68 -6.59
C ASP A 52 -14.47 -14.13 -6.42
N GLU A 53 -15.72 -14.30 -6.00
CA GLU A 53 -16.32 -15.61 -5.74
C GLU A 53 -16.47 -16.46 -7.02
N ASP A 54 -16.74 -15.83 -8.16
CA ASP A 54 -16.94 -16.52 -9.44
C ASP A 54 -15.60 -17.01 -9.99
N ALA A 55 -14.54 -16.21 -9.85
CA ALA A 55 -13.20 -16.54 -10.30
C ALA A 55 -12.37 -17.35 -9.28
N GLY A 56 -12.76 -17.35 -8.00
CA GLY A 56 -12.05 -18.03 -6.92
C GLY A 56 -10.69 -17.42 -6.58
N VAL A 57 -10.50 -16.12 -6.85
CA VAL A 57 -9.22 -15.40 -6.68
C VAL A 57 -9.42 -14.01 -6.08
N ASP A 58 -8.35 -13.44 -5.53
CA ASP A 58 -8.35 -12.04 -5.13
C ASP A 58 -8.08 -11.12 -6.35
N ILE A 59 -8.87 -10.07 -6.52
CA ILE A 59 -8.50 -8.92 -7.37
C ILE A 59 -7.36 -8.13 -6.70
N ARG A 60 -6.73 -7.20 -7.42
CA ARG A 60 -5.47 -6.57 -6.97
C ARG A 60 -5.71 -5.51 -5.89
N GLY A 61 -5.90 -5.95 -4.65
CA GLY A 61 -5.93 -5.10 -3.46
C GLY A 61 -4.55 -4.83 -2.88
N ARG A 62 -4.30 -3.62 -2.38
CA ARG A 62 -3.25 -3.34 -1.39
C ARG A 62 -3.82 -2.53 -0.24
N PHE A 63 -3.34 -2.81 0.96
CA PHE A 63 -3.82 -2.21 2.20
C PHE A 63 -2.61 -1.74 3.02
N LEU A 64 -2.65 -0.50 3.47
CA LEU A 64 -1.65 0.07 4.37
C LEU A 64 -2.24 0.14 5.77
N ILE A 65 -1.70 -0.65 6.68
CA ILE A 65 -2.17 -0.78 8.06
C ILE A 65 -1.10 -0.15 8.97
N ASP A 66 -1.53 0.65 9.93
CA ASP A 66 -0.62 1.30 10.88
C ASP A 66 -0.31 0.44 12.11
N PRO A 67 0.61 0.87 13.00
CA PRO A 67 0.97 0.11 14.20
C PRO A 67 -0.17 -0.10 15.20
N ASP A 68 -1.26 0.64 15.10
CA ASP A 68 -2.46 0.49 15.94
C ASP A 68 -3.52 -0.39 15.24
N PHE A 69 -3.13 -1.08 14.16
CA PHE A 69 -3.97 -1.93 13.32
C PHE A 69 -5.13 -1.20 12.60
N ASN A 70 -4.99 0.12 12.40
CA ASN A 70 -5.95 0.88 11.62
C ASN A 70 -5.57 0.87 10.14
N LEU A 71 -6.55 0.60 9.27
CA LEU A 71 -6.39 0.77 7.83
C LEU A 71 -6.26 2.26 7.49
N ARG A 72 -5.15 2.66 6.88
CA ARG A 72 -4.83 4.06 6.52
C ARG A 72 -5.05 4.37 5.05
N ALA A 73 -4.78 3.41 4.18
CA ALA A 73 -5.02 3.54 2.75
C ALA A 73 -5.30 2.18 2.13
N MET A 74 -6.09 2.19 1.06
CA MET A 74 -6.29 1.04 0.20
C MET A 74 -6.28 1.46 -1.27
N GLU A 75 -5.90 0.54 -2.13
CA GLU A 75 -6.01 0.66 -3.58
C GLU A 75 -6.45 -0.69 -4.14
N VAL A 76 -7.48 -0.67 -4.97
CA VAL A 76 -8.04 -1.85 -5.63
C VAL A 76 -7.98 -1.61 -7.12
N LEU A 77 -7.25 -2.48 -7.83
CA LEU A 77 -7.16 -2.47 -9.28
C LEU A 77 -7.72 -3.77 -9.84
N THR A 78 -8.33 -3.68 -11.01
CA THR A 78 -8.67 -4.84 -11.82
C THR A 78 -7.38 -5.58 -12.27
N PRO A 79 -7.46 -6.87 -12.64
CA PRO A 79 -6.27 -7.71 -12.89
C PRO A 79 -5.32 -7.22 -13.98
N GLU A 80 -5.77 -6.41 -14.93
CA GLU A 80 -5.02 -5.98 -16.10
C GLU A 80 -4.00 -4.86 -15.83
N VAL A 81 -4.12 -4.12 -14.72
CA VAL A 81 -3.20 -3.03 -14.36
C VAL A 81 -2.38 -3.35 -13.11
N GLY A 82 -1.06 -3.26 -13.21
CA GLY A 82 -0.14 -3.40 -12.08
C GLY A 82 -0.16 -2.17 -11.15
N ARG A 83 0.08 -2.41 -9.85
CA ARG A 83 0.16 -1.35 -8.84
C ARG A 83 1.47 -0.56 -8.93
N ASN A 84 1.46 0.70 -8.53
CA ASN A 84 2.65 1.54 -8.50
C ASN A 84 3.36 1.50 -7.12
N VAL A 85 4.52 0.84 -7.06
CA VAL A 85 5.31 0.70 -5.81
C VAL A 85 5.81 2.06 -5.29
N THR A 86 6.14 3.00 -6.17
CA THR A 86 6.61 4.33 -5.78
C THR A 86 5.52 5.10 -5.02
N GLU A 87 4.26 4.96 -5.42
CA GLU A 87 3.14 5.57 -4.71
C GLU A 87 2.91 4.93 -3.34
N LEU A 88 3.03 3.60 -3.23
CA LEU A 88 2.95 2.92 -1.94
C LEU A 88 4.06 3.42 -0.99
N ILE A 89 5.30 3.52 -1.46
CA ILE A 89 6.42 4.04 -0.66
C ILE A 89 6.17 5.49 -0.25
N ARG A 90 5.63 6.33 -1.15
CA ARG A 90 5.29 7.72 -0.86
C ARG A 90 4.23 7.81 0.24
N GLN A 91 3.17 7.01 0.16
CA GLN A 91 2.11 6.94 1.16
C GLN A 91 2.64 6.48 2.53
N VAL A 92 3.49 5.45 2.57
CA VAL A 92 4.13 4.99 3.82
C VAL A 92 4.87 6.15 4.50
N LYS A 93 5.72 6.86 3.75
CA LYS A 93 6.49 8.00 4.30
C LYS A 93 5.58 9.15 4.73
N ALA A 94 4.52 9.42 3.98
CA ALA A 94 3.55 10.44 4.30
C ALA A 94 2.84 10.16 5.63
N PHE A 95 2.30 8.94 5.80
CA PHE A 95 1.64 8.54 7.05
C PHE A 95 2.59 8.49 8.24
N GLN A 96 3.87 8.15 8.03
CA GLN A 96 4.88 8.20 9.08
C GLN A 96 5.11 9.63 9.59
N ILE A 97 5.22 10.62 8.71
CA ILE A 97 5.36 12.03 9.10
C ILE A 97 4.08 12.56 9.77
N VAL A 98 2.90 12.23 9.22
CA VAL A 98 1.61 12.59 9.83
C VAL A 98 1.53 12.08 11.27
N ARG A 99 1.94 10.82 11.52
CA ARG A 99 1.95 10.23 12.85
C ARG A 99 2.99 10.86 13.78
N ALA A 100 4.19 11.14 13.27
CA ALA A 100 5.30 11.66 14.07
C ALA A 100 5.11 13.13 14.48
N GLU A 101 4.55 13.96 13.60
CA GLU A 101 4.54 15.42 13.76
C GLU A 101 3.13 16.02 13.96
N GLY A 102 2.06 15.24 13.72
CA GLY A 102 0.68 15.76 13.80
C GLY A 102 0.32 16.73 12.66
N VAL A 103 1.07 16.70 11.56
CA VAL A 103 0.85 17.49 10.35
C VAL A 103 0.03 16.73 9.31
N VAL A 104 -0.36 17.39 8.22
CA VAL A 104 -0.96 16.73 7.04
C VAL A 104 -0.08 16.92 5.80
N THR A 105 -0.17 15.95 4.88
CA THR A 105 0.58 15.94 3.63
C THR A 105 -0.37 16.27 2.46
N PRO A 106 -0.14 17.36 1.72
CA PRO A 106 -1.00 17.76 0.61
C PRO A 106 -0.85 16.87 -0.63
N SER A 107 -1.70 17.09 -1.64
CA SER A 107 -1.69 16.33 -2.90
C SER A 107 -0.29 16.28 -3.52
N GLY A 108 0.19 15.09 -3.86
CA GLY A 108 1.51 14.90 -4.47
C GLY A 108 2.70 15.14 -3.55
N TRP A 109 2.48 15.29 -2.24
CA TRP A 109 3.55 15.46 -1.27
C TRP A 109 4.56 14.31 -1.35
N GLN A 110 5.84 14.66 -1.29
CA GLN A 110 6.98 13.74 -1.22
C GLN A 110 7.93 14.17 -0.09
N PRO A 111 8.78 13.27 0.42
CA PRO A 111 9.79 13.62 1.42
C PRO A 111 10.60 14.86 1.00
N GLY A 112 10.73 15.81 1.92
CA GLY A 112 11.39 17.10 1.68
C GLY A 112 10.46 18.22 1.20
N LYS A 113 9.24 17.92 0.73
CA LYS A 113 8.23 18.95 0.44
C LYS A 113 7.56 19.45 1.74
N PRO A 114 7.08 20.71 1.78
CA PRO A 114 6.38 21.26 2.94
C PRO A 114 5.15 20.43 3.35
N THR A 115 4.99 20.24 4.65
CA THR A 115 3.74 19.75 5.27
C THR A 115 2.86 20.93 5.70
N LEU A 116 1.63 20.63 6.12
CA LEU A 116 0.67 21.65 6.59
C LEU A 116 0.24 21.33 8.02
N THR A 117 0.18 22.35 8.87
CA THR A 117 -0.38 22.22 10.23
C THR A 117 -1.89 22.46 10.19
N PRO A 118 -2.74 21.47 10.51
CA PRO A 118 -4.19 21.67 10.50
C PRO A 118 -4.64 22.79 11.44
N GLY A 119 -5.57 23.63 10.97
CA GLY A 119 -6.16 24.69 11.79
C GLY A 119 -7.17 25.55 11.02
N PRO A 120 -8.02 26.33 11.74
CA PRO A 120 -9.05 27.17 11.11
C PRO A 120 -8.50 28.15 10.08
N ASP A 121 -7.26 28.63 10.27
CA ASP A 121 -6.62 29.58 9.36
C ASP A 121 -6.26 29.00 7.99
N LEU A 122 -6.16 27.68 7.87
CA LEU A 122 -5.93 27.00 6.59
C LEU A 122 -7.23 26.57 5.90
N ALA A 123 -8.37 26.58 6.59
CA ALA A 123 -9.65 26.19 5.99
C ALA A 123 -9.99 27.10 4.79
N GLY A 124 -10.12 26.51 3.60
CA GLY A 124 -10.32 27.23 2.34
C GLY A 124 -9.13 28.09 1.85
N LYS A 125 -7.98 28.02 2.54
CA LYS A 125 -6.82 28.89 2.31
C LYS A 125 -5.53 28.12 2.02
N VAL A 126 -5.61 26.81 1.83
CA VAL A 126 -4.45 25.94 1.46
C VAL A 126 -3.69 26.47 0.25
N TRP A 127 -4.36 27.10 -0.71
CA TRP A 127 -3.75 27.70 -1.91
C TRP A 127 -2.70 28.78 -1.60
N LYS A 128 -2.71 29.37 -0.39
CA LYS A 128 -1.69 30.34 0.04
C LYS A 128 -0.32 29.69 0.27
N VAL A 129 -0.32 28.42 0.63
CA VAL A 129 0.89 27.66 1.04
C VAL A 129 1.22 26.50 0.09
N TRP A 130 0.22 25.95 -0.62
CA TRP A 130 0.41 24.86 -1.57
C TRP A 130 0.00 25.29 -2.98
N LYS A 131 0.86 25.01 -3.97
CA LYS A 131 0.63 25.33 -5.39
C LYS A 131 0.48 24.05 -6.20
N VAL A 132 -0.23 24.15 -7.33
CA VAL A 132 -0.47 23.00 -8.22
C VAL A 132 0.85 22.42 -8.74
N ASP A 133 1.82 23.26 -9.06
CA ASP A 133 3.17 22.84 -9.49
C ASP A 133 3.91 22.02 -8.42
N SER A 134 3.49 22.10 -7.15
CA SER A 134 4.03 21.28 -6.07
C SER A 134 3.39 19.90 -5.98
N ALA A 135 2.27 19.67 -6.67
CA ALA A 135 1.54 18.40 -6.65
C ALA A 135 2.04 17.37 -7.67
N PHE A 136 2.84 17.80 -8.65
CA PHE A 136 3.38 16.95 -9.70
C PHE A 136 4.91 16.94 -9.68
#